data_AF-A0A1B8Y8U7-F1
#
_entry.id   AF-A0A1B8Y8U7-F1
#
_cell.length_a   1.000
_cell.length_b   1.000
_cell.length_c   1.000
_cell.angle_alpha   90.00
_cell.angle_beta   90.00
_cell.angle_gamma   90.00
#
_symmetry.space_group_name_H-M   'P 1'
#
loop_
_entity.id
_entity.type
_entity.pdbx_description
1 polymer ?
#
loop_
_entity_poly.entity_id
_entity_poly.type
_entity_poly.pdbx_seq_one_letter_code
_entity_poly.pdbx_strand_id
1 'polypeptide(L)'
;NSVRLVIRKVQYAPERPGPQPMAETTRQFLMSDKPLHLEASLDKEIYYHGEPINVNVHVTNNTNKTVKKIKISVRQYADICLFNTAQYKCPVAVEEA
;
A
#
# COMPACT_ATOMS: atom_id res chain seq x y z
N ASN A 1 34.25 -34.99 9.98
CA ASN A 1 32.99 -35.16 9.24
C ASN A 1 31.98 -34.17 9.81
N SER A 2 31.55 -33.16 9.05
CA SER A 2 30.55 -32.19 9.50
C SER A 2 29.40 -32.08 8.50
N VAL A 3 28.19 -31.87 9.02
CA VAL A 3 26.97 -31.67 8.24
C VAL A 3 26.46 -30.26 8.53
N ARG A 4 25.96 -29.57 7.50
CA ARG A 4 25.32 -28.26 7.62
C ARG A 4 23.89 -28.33 7.10
N LEU A 5 22.95 -27.85 7.92
CA LEU A 5 21.55 -27.69 7.56
C LEU A 5 21.15 -26.22 7.73
N VAL A 6 20.50 -25.64 6.72
CA VAL A 6 19.92 -24.30 6.82
C VAL A 6 18.45 -24.45 7.23
N ILE A 7 18.05 -23.73 8.27
CA ILE A 7 16.67 -23.66 8.74
C ILE A 7 16.08 -22.28 8.45
N ARG A 8 14.75 -22.20 8.35
CA ARG A 8 14.03 -20.94 8.16
C ARG A 8 13.30 -20.57 9.44
N LYS A 9 13.41 -19.32 9.86
CA LYS A 9 12.51 -18.71 10.84
C LYS A 9 11.53 -17.84 10.06
N VAL A 10 10.25 -18.19 10.10
CA VAL A 10 9.17 -17.41 9.48
C VAL A 10 8.38 -16.69 10.58
N GLN A 11 7.76 -15.56 10.23
CA GLN A 11 6.88 -14.81 11.12
C GLN A 11 5.43 -15.04 10.71
N TYR A 12 4.58 -15.35 11.69
CA TYR A 12 3.13 -15.44 11.52
C TYR A 12 2.46 -14.20 12.10
N ALA A 13 1.30 -13.83 11.54
CA ALA A 13 0.52 -12.71 12.04
C ALA A 13 -0.12 -13.05 13.41
N PRO A 14 -0.31 -12.06 14.29
CA PRO A 14 -1.08 -12.24 15.51
C PRO A 14 -2.56 -12.57 15.20
N GLU A 15 -3.23 -13.26 16.12
CA GLU A 15 -4.62 -13.73 15.92
C GLU A 15 -5.66 -12.60 15.89
N ARG A 16 -5.33 -11.43 16.45
CA ARG A 16 -6.28 -10.31 16.54
C ARG A 16 -6.09 -9.37 15.35
N PRO A 17 -7.08 -9.26 14.46
CA PRO A 17 -7.05 -8.24 13.41
C PRO A 17 -7.15 -6.85 14.06
N GLY A 18 -6.33 -5.90 13.62
CA GLY A 18 -6.50 -4.52 14.01
C GLY A 18 -7.56 -3.81 13.15
N PRO A 19 -7.68 -2.48 13.31
CA PRO A 19 -8.71 -1.70 12.64
C PRO A 19 -8.49 -1.67 11.12
N GLN A 20 -9.58 -1.39 10.41
CA GLN A 20 -9.54 -1.20 8.96
C GLN A 20 -8.55 -0.08 8.59
N PRO A 21 -7.52 -0.35 7.76
CA PRO A 21 -6.64 0.70 7.28
C PRO A 21 -7.40 1.69 6.40
N MET A 22 -7.24 2.98 6.68
CA MET A 22 -7.89 4.06 5.94
C MET A 22 -6.93 5.25 5.78
N ALA A 23 -6.93 5.87 4.61
CA ALA A 23 -6.20 7.08 4.34
C ALA A 23 -7.05 8.03 3.49
N GLU A 24 -7.07 9.31 3.87
CA GLU A 24 -7.76 10.37 3.14
C GLU A 24 -6.79 11.48 2.76
N THR A 25 -7.06 12.13 1.63
CA THR A 25 -6.33 13.31 1.22
C THR A 25 -7.23 14.26 0.43
N THR A 26 -6.97 15.55 0.59
CA THR A 26 -7.67 16.61 -0.14
C THR A 26 -6.67 17.38 -0.98
N ARG A 27 -6.93 17.50 -2.28
CA ARG A 27 -6.09 18.25 -3.23
C ARG A 27 -6.85 19.47 -3.71
N GLN A 28 -6.21 20.63 -3.62
CA GLN A 28 -6.65 21.85 -4.30
C GLN A 28 -5.75 22.09 -5.50
N PHE A 29 -6.30 22.71 -6.54
CA PHE A 29 -5.57 22.98 -7.78
C PHE A 29 -5.67 24.47 -8.12
N LEU A 30 -4.61 25.01 -8.72
CA LEU A 30 -4.64 26.35 -9.27
C LEU A 30 -5.76 26.47 -10.32
N MET A 31 -6.48 27.59 -10.30
CA MET A 31 -7.63 27.89 -11.16
C MET A 31 -8.85 26.95 -10.95
N SER A 32 -8.98 26.35 -9.77
CA SER A 32 -10.17 25.62 -9.32
C SER A 32 -10.48 26.01 -7.88
N ASP A 33 -11.62 26.65 -7.65
CA ASP A 33 -12.01 27.13 -6.31
C ASP A 33 -12.55 26.01 -5.40
N LYS A 34 -12.77 24.82 -5.97
CA LYS A 34 -13.30 23.65 -5.27
C LYS A 34 -12.24 22.53 -5.18
N PRO A 35 -12.27 21.71 -4.11
CA PRO A 35 -11.30 20.64 -3.86
C PRO A 35 -11.65 19.29 -4.54
N LEU A 36 -10.65 18.41 -4.64
CA LEU A 36 -10.78 16.98 -4.92
C LEU A 36 -10.48 16.22 -3.62
N HIS A 37 -11.42 15.45 -3.12
CA HIS A 37 -11.20 14.55 -1.99
C HIS A 37 -11.02 13.12 -2.48
N LEU A 38 -10.04 12.43 -1.92
CA LEU A 38 -9.74 11.03 -2.19
C LEU A 38 -9.62 10.30 -0.86
N GLU A 39 -10.39 9.24 -0.71
CA GLU A 39 -10.35 8.33 0.42
C GLU A 39 -10.06 6.92 -0.10
N ALA A 40 -9.20 6.19 0.60
CA ALA A 40 -8.93 4.80 0.31
C ALA A 40 -8.91 3.97 1.60
N SER A 41 -9.51 2.78 1.55
CA SER A 41 -9.47 1.82 2.66
C SER A 41 -9.20 0.41 2.17
N LEU A 42 -8.61 -0.41 3.04
CA LEU A 42 -8.38 -1.83 2.82
C LEU A 42 -9.39 -2.65 3.62
N ASP A 43 -9.73 -3.88 3.25
CA ASP A 43 -10.64 -4.70 4.06
C ASP A 43 -9.99 -5.25 5.35
N LYS A 44 -8.67 -5.49 5.31
CA LYS A 44 -7.88 -6.00 6.43
C LYS A 44 -6.58 -5.22 6.61
N GLU A 45 -6.07 -5.26 7.84
CA GLU A 45 -4.74 -4.72 8.18
C GLU A 45 -3.60 -5.68 7.78
N ILE A 46 -3.83 -6.98 7.93
CA ILE A 46 -2.82 -8.02 7.72
C ILE A 46 -3.34 -9.01 6.69
N TYR A 47 -2.49 -9.32 5.70
CA TYR A 47 -2.76 -10.29 4.65
C TYR A 47 -1.70 -11.39 4.67
N TYR A 48 -2.12 -12.60 4.33
CA TYR A 48 -1.19 -13.69 4.05
C TYR A 48 -0.76 -13.72 2.58
N HIS A 49 0.37 -14.35 2.32
CA HIS A 49 0.83 -14.54 0.94
C HIS A 49 -0.22 -15.33 0.12
N GLY A 50 -0.56 -14.80 -1.05
CA GLY A 50 -1.56 -15.38 -1.95
C GLY A 50 -3.00 -14.94 -1.67
N GLU A 51 -3.25 -14.24 -0.57
CA GLU A 51 -4.56 -13.65 -0.29
C GLU A 51 -4.79 -12.40 -1.15
N PRO A 52 -5.98 -12.24 -1.78
CA PRO A 52 -6.31 -11.03 -2.51
C PRO A 52 -6.47 -9.84 -1.57
N ILE A 53 -6.08 -8.66 -2.04
CA ILE A 53 -6.18 -7.40 -1.29
C ILE A 53 -7.33 -6.58 -1.88
N ASN A 54 -8.38 -6.32 -1.10
CA ASN A 54 -9.49 -5.49 -1.56
C ASN A 54 -9.23 -4.02 -1.20
N VAL A 55 -9.24 -3.15 -2.21
CA VAL A 55 -9.01 -1.72 -2.05
C VAL A 55 -10.28 -0.96 -2.40
N ASN A 56 -10.88 -0.30 -1.42
CA ASN A 56 -11.99 0.61 -1.63
C ASN A 56 -11.45 2.00 -1.92
N VAL A 57 -11.91 2.63 -3.01
CA VAL A 57 -11.50 3.98 -3.40
C VAL A 57 -12.74 4.84 -3.55
N HIS A 58 -12.80 5.94 -2.80
CA HIS A 58 -13.87 6.93 -2.89
C HIS A 58 -13.30 8.27 -3.37
N VAL A 59 -13.84 8.79 -4.47
CA VAL A 59 -13.39 10.04 -5.11
C VAL A 59 -14.53 11.03 -5.14
N THR A 60 -14.39 12.12 -4.38
CA THR A 60 -15.32 13.25 -4.41
C THR A 60 -14.68 14.41 -5.15
N ASN A 61 -15.01 14.54 -6.44
CA ASN A 61 -14.46 15.57 -7.31
C ASN A 61 -15.39 16.79 -7.42
N ASN A 62 -15.12 17.81 -6.62
CA ASN A 62 -15.81 19.09 -6.73
C ASN A 62 -15.08 20.07 -7.66
N THR A 63 -13.89 19.73 -8.14
CA THR A 63 -13.04 20.57 -8.99
C THR A 63 -13.63 20.70 -10.41
N ASN A 64 -13.08 21.64 -11.20
CA ASN A 64 -13.35 21.71 -12.65
C ASN A 64 -12.43 20.79 -13.49
N LYS A 65 -11.62 19.93 -12.87
CA LYS A 65 -10.67 19.03 -13.55
C LYS A 65 -11.22 17.61 -13.61
N THR A 66 -10.85 16.88 -14.66
CA THR A 66 -11.27 15.48 -14.87
C THR A 66 -10.21 14.50 -14.36
N VAL A 67 -10.64 13.48 -13.61
CA VAL A 67 -9.79 12.33 -13.25
C VAL A 67 -9.70 11.41 -14.47
N LYS A 68 -8.50 11.26 -15.03
CA LYS A 68 -8.30 10.49 -16.27
C LYS A 68 -8.13 8.99 -16.07
N LYS A 69 -7.51 8.59 -14.95
CA LYS A 69 -7.11 7.22 -14.68
C LYS A 69 -6.90 7.03 -13.18
N ILE A 70 -7.20 5.84 -12.68
CA ILE A 70 -6.89 5.45 -11.31
C ILE A 70 -5.88 4.30 -11.36
N LYS A 71 -4.77 4.46 -10.61
CA LYS A 71 -3.70 3.47 -10.55
C LYS A 71 -3.51 3.02 -9.11
N ILE A 72 -3.63 1.72 -8.90
CA ILE A 72 -3.41 1.06 -7.60
C ILE A 72 -2.06 0.35 -7.69
N SER A 73 -1.23 0.45 -6.65
CA SER A 73 0.06 -0.24 -6.62
C SER A 73 0.43 -0.71 -5.22
N VAL A 74 0.91 -1.95 -5.13
CA VAL A 74 1.54 -2.49 -3.92
C VAL A 74 3.04 -2.33 -4.07
N ARG A 75 3.70 -1.77 -3.05
CA ARG A 75 5.14 -1.48 -3.07
C ARG A 75 5.80 -2.12 -1.86
N GLN A 76 6.86 -2.88 -2.12
CA GLN A 76 7.73 -3.42 -1.10
C GLN A 76 8.86 -2.42 -0.81
N TYR A 77 9.10 -2.17 0.47
CA TYR A 77 10.21 -1.39 0.97
C TYR A 77 11.15 -2.34 1.71
N ALA A 78 12.43 -2.31 1.37
CA ALA A 78 13.47 -3.11 2.01
C ALA A 78 14.59 -2.20 2.50
N ASP A 79 14.70 -2.07 3.82
CA ASP A 79 15.73 -1.29 4.49
C ASP A 79 16.86 -2.22 4.96
N ILE A 80 18.06 -2.02 4.42
CA ILE A 80 19.28 -2.75 4.80
C ILE A 80 20.06 -1.86 5.75
N CYS A 81 20.20 -2.27 7.01
CA CYS A 81 20.79 -1.45 8.09
C CYS A 81 22.04 -2.06 8.74
N LEU A 82 22.77 -2.93 8.04
CA LEU A 82 23.93 -3.67 8.59
C LEU A 82 25.24 -2.90 8.49
N PHE A 83 25.79 -2.78 7.27
CA PHE A 83 27.10 -2.16 7.02
C PHE A 83 26.98 -0.76 6.40
N ASN A 84 26.12 -0.63 5.39
CA ASN A 84 25.73 0.65 4.82
C ASN A 84 24.21 0.68 4.75
N THR A 85 23.63 1.80 5.19
CA THR A 85 22.19 1.99 5.16
C THR A 85 21.74 2.20 3.72
N ALA A 86 20.90 1.30 3.22
CA ALA A 86 20.30 1.40 1.90
C ALA A 86 18.81 1.09 1.97
N GLN A 87 18.01 1.88 1.26
CA GLN A 87 16.59 1.66 1.11
C GLN A 87 16.27 1.32 -0.35
N TYR A 88 15.58 0.20 -0.55
CA TYR A 88 15.10 -0.23 -1.86
C TYR A 88 13.58 -0.20 -1.90
N LYS A 89 13.04 0.21 -3.05
CA LYS A 89 11.61 0.31 -3.30
C LYS A 89 11.27 -0.42 -4.58
N CYS A 90 10.40 -1.41 -4.50
CA CYS A 90 9.99 -2.24 -5.64
C CYS A 90 8.45 -2.32 -5.75
N PRO A 91 7.84 -2.00 -6.91
CA PRO A 91 6.43 -2.28 -7.14
C PRO A 91 6.23 -3.80 -7.33
N VAL A 92 5.42 -4.42 -6.48
CA VAL A 92 5.16 -5.88 -6.49
C VAL A 92 3.82 -6.24 -7.12
N ALA A 93 2.87 -5.29 -7.19
CA ALA A 93 1.64 -5.41 -7.95
C ALA A 93 1.19 -4.03 -8.44
N VAL A 94 0.60 -3.97 -9.62
CA VAL A 94 0.08 -2.74 -10.22
C VAL A 94 -1.21 -3.05 -10.96
N GLU A 95 -2.27 -2.31 -10.65
CA GLU A 95 -3.56 -2.40 -11.32
C GLU A 95 -4.01 -1.02 -11.79
N GLU A 96 -4.67 -0.97 -12.94
CA GLU A 96 -5.04 0.26 -13.63
C GLU A 96 -6.49 0.19 -14.12
N ALA A 97 -7.29 1.19 -13.73
CA ALA A 97 -8.69 1.37 -14.14
C ALA A 97 -8.87 2.69 -14.92
#